data_AF-A0A7C2GDV4-F1
#
_entry.id   AF-A0A7C2GDV4-F1
#
_cell.length_a   1.000
_cell.length_b   1.000
_cell.length_c   1.000
_cell.angle_alpha   90.00
_cell.angle_beta   90.00
_cell.angle_gamma   90.00
#
_symmetry.space_group_name_H-M   'P 1'
#
loop_
_entity.id
_entity.type
_entity.pdbx_description
1 polymer ?
#
loop_
_entity_poly.entity_id
_entity_poly.type
_entity_poly.pdbx_seq_one_letter_code
_entity_poly.pdbx_strand_id
1 'polypeptide(L)'
;EGFPPGNLAFWRGDLYVAGLRGQALLRLVLDGDKGHWRVAGVETVLSGFGRLREVQVGLDGALYVTTSNRDGRGRPRSGDDKVLRLA
;
A
#
# COMPACT_ATOMS: atom_id res chain seq x y z
N GLU A 1 15.79 9.17 -0.55
CA GLU A 1 14.67 9.59 -1.42
C GLU A 1 13.35 9.45 -0.68
N GLY A 2 12.35 10.30 -0.92
CA GLY A 2 11.05 10.23 -0.23
C GLY A 2 10.11 9.15 -0.78
N PHE A 3 9.16 8.69 0.03
CA PHE A 3 8.10 7.71 -0.30
C PHE A 3 6.73 8.42 -0.36
N PRO A 4 6.31 8.98 -1.51
CA PRO A 4 5.03 9.67 -1.63
C PRO A 4 3.89 8.65 -1.48
N PRO A 5 3.06 8.75 -0.43
CA PRO A 5 2.02 7.78 -0.19
C PRO A 5 0.80 8.03 -1.09
N GLY A 6 0.09 6.95 -1.41
CA GLY A 6 -1.33 6.99 -1.77
C GLY A 6 -2.19 6.94 -0.50
N ASN A 7 -3.16 6.04 -0.46
CA ASN A 7 -3.97 5.77 0.72
C ASN A 7 -3.26 4.80 1.69
N LEU A 8 -3.89 4.60 2.85
CA LEU A 8 -3.49 3.69 3.90
C LEU A 8 -4.70 2.96 4.50
N ALA A 9 -4.50 1.75 5.00
CA ALA A 9 -5.54 0.98 5.68
C ALA A 9 -4.97 0.13 6.81
N PHE A 10 -5.73 0.00 7.90
CA PHE A 10 -5.46 -0.98 8.93
C PHE A 10 -5.94 -2.36 8.49
N TRP A 11 -5.08 -3.37 8.59
CA TRP A 11 -5.42 -4.74 8.27
C TRP A 11 -4.60 -5.70 9.14
N ARG A 12 -5.25 -6.70 9.73
CA ARG A 12 -4.59 -7.73 10.57
C ARG A 12 -3.66 -7.19 11.67
N GLY A 13 -3.98 -6.04 12.23
CA GLY A 13 -3.23 -5.42 13.34
C GLY A 13 -2.14 -4.43 12.94
N ASP A 14 -1.85 -4.30 11.64
CA ASP A 14 -0.81 -3.40 11.13
C ASP A 14 -1.37 -2.33 10.20
N LEU A 15 -0.56 -1.31 9.93
CA LEU A 15 -0.89 -0.24 8.98
C LEU A 15 -0.23 -0.49 7.63
N TYR A 16 -1.02 -0.56 6.57
CA TYR A 16 -0.54 -0.73 5.21
C TYR A 16 -0.57 0.61 4.46
N VAL A 17 0.51 0.94 3.76
CA VAL A 17 0.66 2.23 3.05
C VAL A 17 1.05 1.99 1.60
N ALA A 18 0.18 2.43 0.68
CA ALA A 18 0.44 2.33 -0.76
C ALA A 18 1.49 3.36 -1.19
N GLY A 19 2.50 2.93 -1.93
CA GLY A 19 3.58 3.79 -2.43
C GLY A 19 3.41 4.16 -3.90
N LEU A 20 3.32 5.47 -4.18
CA LEU A 20 3.29 5.98 -5.56
C LEU A 20 4.69 5.91 -6.18
N ARG A 21 5.59 6.85 -5.87
CA ARG A 21 6.96 6.80 -6.41
C ARG A 21 7.78 5.64 -5.83
N GLY A 22 7.47 5.22 -4.60
CA GLY A 22 8.09 4.06 -3.96
C GLY A 22 7.72 2.71 -4.59
N GLN A 23 6.65 2.66 -5.39
CA GLN A 23 6.21 1.48 -6.17
C GLN A 23 6.11 0.18 -5.35
N ALA A 24 5.68 0.31 -4.10
CA ALA A 24 5.60 -0.77 -3.15
C ALA A 24 4.43 -0.55 -2.18
N LEU A 25 3.87 -1.63 -1.63
CA LEU A 25 3.01 -1.59 -0.46
C LEU A 25 3.89 -1.87 0.76
N LEU A 26 3.91 -0.93 1.70
CA LEU A 26 4.60 -1.12 2.97
C LEU A 26 3.61 -1.59 4.03
N ARG A 27 4.07 -2.48 4.91
CA ARG A 27 3.43 -2.81 6.18
C ARG A 27 4.24 -2.16 7.30
N LEU A 28 3.56 -1.38 8.12
CA LEU A 28 4.11 -0.72 9.30
C LEU A 28 3.59 -1.46 10.52
N VAL A 29 4.50 -2.14 11.22
CA VAL A 29 4.21 -2.78 12.49
C VAL A 29 4.16 -1.70 13.55
N LEU A 30 3.03 -1.60 14.26
CA LEU A 30 2.80 -0.57 15.26
C LEU A 30 2.97 -1.14 16.67
N ASP A 31 3.57 -0.35 17.54
CA ASP A 31 3.73 -0.64 18.95
C ASP A 31 3.26 0.56 19.78
N GLY A 32 2.62 0.29 20.92
CA GLY A 32 2.08 1.30 21.82
C GLY A 32 0.56 1.26 22.00
N ASP A 33 0.00 2.39 22.41
CA ASP A 33 -1.40 2.53 22.78
C ASP A 33 -2.03 3.86 22.30
N LYS A 34 -3.30 4.08 22.65
CA LYS A 34 -4.06 5.27 22.23
C LYS A 34 -3.35 6.55 22.67
N GLY A 35 -2.74 7.22 21.70
CA GLY A 35 -2.01 8.48 21.88
C GLY A 35 -0.49 8.33 21.89
N HIS A 36 0.04 7.11 21.98
CA HIS A 36 1.47 6.81 22.06
C HIS A 36 1.86 5.67 21.13
N TRP A 37 1.63 5.85 19.83
CA TRP A 37 2.02 4.88 18.81
C TRP A 37 3.41 5.17 18.25
N ARG A 38 4.19 4.12 18.00
CA ARG A 38 5.43 4.17 17.22
C ARG A 38 5.45 3.06 16.17
N VAL A 39 6.23 3.26 15.13
CA VAL A 39 6.52 2.20 14.14
C VAL A 39 7.66 1.35 14.69
N ALA A 40 7.39 0.08 14.98
CA ALA A 40 8.37 -0.90 15.44
C ALA A 40 9.09 -1.62 14.29
N GLY A 41 8.48 -1.65 13.11
CA GLY A 41 9.05 -2.29 11.92
C GLY A 41 8.41 -1.82 10.63
N VAL A 42 9.14 -1.93 9.53
CA VAL A 42 8.66 -1.60 8.18
C VAL A 42 9.04 -2.73 7.24
N GLU A 43 8.06 -3.31 6.56
CA GLU A 43 8.23 -4.42 5.63
C GLU A 43 7.69 -4.05 4.25
N THR A 44 8.36 -4.46 3.18
CA THR A 44 7.78 -4.41 1.83
C THR A 44 7.01 -5.70 1.60
N VAL A 45 5.69 -5.60 1.48
CA VAL A 45 4.80 -6.78 1.33
C VAL A 45 4.34 -6.99 -0.11
N LEU A 46 4.41 -5.94 -0.95
CA LEU A 46 4.11 -6.02 -2.38
C LEU A 46 5.00 -5.06 -3.15
N SER A 47 5.55 -5.51 -4.28
CA SER A 47 6.32 -4.70 -5.21
C SER A 47 6.20 -5.26 -6.63
N GLY A 48 6.78 -4.56 -7.62
CA GLY A 48 6.78 -5.03 -9.02
C GLY A 48 5.54 -4.66 -9.85
N PHE A 49 4.47 -4.17 -9.20
CA PHE A 49 3.25 -3.69 -9.87
C PHE A 49 3.29 -2.21 -10.26
N GLY A 50 4.37 -1.50 -9.88
CA GLY A 50 4.52 -0.07 -10.16
C GLY A 50 3.85 0.77 -9.08
N ARG A 51 3.30 1.93 -9.47
CA ARG A 51 2.72 2.92 -8.55
C ARG A 51 1.46 2.35 -7.93
N LEU A 52 1.35 2.38 -6.60
CA LEU A 52 0.16 1.94 -5.86
C LEU A 52 -0.56 3.15 -5.26
N ARG A 53 -1.90 3.21 -5.37
CA ARG A 53 -2.68 4.39 -4.96
C ARG A 53 -3.72 4.11 -3.90
N GLU A 54 -4.67 3.23 -4.16
CA GLU A 54 -5.71 2.88 -3.20
C GLU A 54 -5.30 1.61 -2.43
N VAL A 55 -5.67 1.54 -1.15
CA VAL A 55 -5.58 0.34 -0.32
C VAL A 55 -6.76 0.32 0.65
N GLN A 56 -7.58 -0.73 0.60
CA GLN A 56 -8.79 -0.88 1.42
C GLN A 56 -9.03 -2.34 1.80
N VAL A 57 -9.62 -2.57 2.98
CA VAL A 57 -10.07 -3.91 3.38
C VAL A 57 -11.45 -4.17 2.78
N GLY A 58 -11.58 -5.23 2.00
CA GLY A 58 -12.85 -5.65 1.42
C GLY A 58 -13.76 -6.34 2.43
N LEU A 59 -15.03 -6.51 2.06
CA LEU A 59 -16.03 -7.22 2.89
C LEU A 59 -15.68 -8.70 3.14
N ASP A 60 -14.84 -9.29 2.29
CA ASP A 60 -14.29 -10.64 2.43
C ASP A 60 -13.06 -10.70 3.36
N GLY A 61 -12.66 -9.57 3.95
CA GLY A 61 -11.51 -9.45 4.83
C GLY A 61 -10.16 -9.46 4.10
N ALA A 62 -10.13 -9.47 2.76
CA ALA A 62 -8.90 -9.35 1.99
C ALA A 62 -8.48 -7.87 1.85
N LEU A 63 -7.18 -7.63 1.65
CA LEU A 63 -6.67 -6.30 1.36
C LEU A 63 -6.64 -6.07 -0.15
N TYR A 64 -7.37 -5.06 -0.63
CA TYR A 64 -7.40 -4.66 -2.02
C TYR A 64 -6.50 -3.47 -2.27
N VAL A 65 -5.77 -3.49 -3.38
CA VAL A 65 -4.81 -2.44 -3.75
C VAL A 65 -4.98 -2.09 -5.22
N THR A 66 -4.93 -0.81 -5.59
CA THR A 66 -4.96 -0.39 -7.00
C THR A 66 -3.60 0.08 -7.50
N THR A 67 -3.30 -0.24 -8.76
CA THR A 67 -2.18 0.39 -9.47
C THR A 67 -2.60 1.75 -10.02
N SER A 68 -1.62 2.63 -10.24
CA SER A 68 -1.81 4.00 -10.73
C SER A 68 -0.70 4.37 -11.73
N ASN A 69 -0.36 3.43 -12.61
CA ASN A 69 0.71 3.56 -13.58
C ASN A 69 0.36 4.51 -14.73
N ARG A 70 -0.95 4.72 -14.98
CA ARG A 70 -1.45 5.64 -16.02
C ARG A 70 -1.75 7.06 -15.54
N ASP A 71 -1.32 7.43 -14.33
CA ASP A 71 -1.59 8.75 -13.72
C ASP A 71 -0.70 9.91 -14.23
N GLY A 72 -0.02 9.72 -15.37
CA GLY A 72 0.93 10.68 -15.95
C GLY A 72 2.31 10.69 -15.31
N ARG A 73 2.55 9.93 -14.22
CA ARG A 73 3.85 9.87 -13.53
C ARG A 73 4.44 8.45 -13.48
N GLY A 74 3.76 7.47 -14.08
CA GLY A 74 4.19 6.08 -14.14
C GLY A 74 4.77 5.67 -15.48
N ARG A 75 5.07 4.38 -15.59
CA ARG A 75 5.43 3.70 -16.84
C ARG A 75 4.37 2.64 -17.14
N PRO A 76 3.31 2.98 -17.88
CA PRO A 76 2.22 2.05 -18.17
C PRO A 76 2.72 0.76 -18.84
N ARG A 77 2.20 -0.38 -18.40
CA ARG A 77 2.35 -1.68 -19.05
C ARG A 77 1.03 -2.10 -19.69
N SER A 78 1.10 -3.11 -20.56
CA SER A 78 -0.10 -3.73 -21.12
C SER A 78 -0.98 -4.28 -19.98
N GLY A 79 -2.27 -3.95 -20.03
CA GLY A 79 -3.24 -4.33 -18.99
C GLY A 79 -3.16 -3.56 -17.68
N ASP A 80 -2.43 -2.44 -17.61
CA ASP A 80 -2.62 -1.45 -16.53
C ASP A 80 -3.90 -0.64 -16.75
N ASP A 81 -4.55 -0.09 -15.72
CA ASP A 81 -4.28 -0.31 -14.29
C ASP A 81 -5.08 -1.49 -13.75
N LYS A 82 -4.72 -1.99 -12.55
CA LYS A 82 -5.26 -3.23 -11.95
C LYS A 82 -5.82 -2.99 -10.56
N VAL A 83 -6.78 -3.85 -10.19
CA VAL A 83 -7.16 -4.09 -8.79
C VAL A 83 -6.52 -5.42 -8.38
N LEU A 84 -5.73 -5.38 -7.32
CA LEU A 84 -5.03 -6.52 -6.73
C LEU A 84 -5.72 -6.90 -5.43
N ARG A 85 -5.73 -8.20 -5.10
CA ARG A 85 -6.32 -8.75 -3.88
C ARG A 85 -5.27 -9.58 -3.15
N LEU A 86 -5.02 -9.27 -1.88
CA LEU A 86 -4.11 -9.97 -0.98
C LEU A 86 -4.94 -10.64 0.11
N ALA A 87 -4.73 -11.96 0.28
CA ALA A 87 -5.46 -12.79 1.24
C ALA A 87 -4.64 -13.06 2.51
#